data_AF-A0A6V8R9Y2-F1
#
_entry.id   AF-A0A6V8R9Y2-F1
#
_cell.length_a   1.000
_cell.length_b   1.000
_cell.length_c   1.000
_cell.angle_alpha   90.00
_cell.angle_beta   90.00
_cell.angle_gamma   90.00
#
_symmetry.space_group_name_H-M   'P 1'
#
loop_
_entity.id
_entity.type
_entity.pdbx_description
1 polymer ?
#
loop_
_entity_poly.entity_id
_entity_poly.type
_entity_poly.pdbx_seq_one_letter_code
_entity_poly.pdbx_strand_id
1 'polypeptide(L)'
;MLFPKPSGFKFYRDSFRYISVMAVVALLGFVASFINFIRLQLEWHLIIVRALDLITIVVPPALPATLTIGTNFALARLKKAKIFCISPQRVNVGGKLDIMCFDKTGTLTEDGLDVLGVRVVSTDNHKFSDVISEPRLFEQRETSTSFQSILQAALYTMATCHSLRSVDGELVGDPLDLKMFEFTEWSFEEGKHNVVEGEEEEYGSLSPSIASPPDRSIQLGVLKSFEFVSQLRRSSVIVRHFGRKDGDIFVKGAPEAMRDICRPSSIPKDYDELLSYYTHKGYRVIGCATRHLNRLSWVRAQKMTRTEVEQDLDFIGFIIFENKLKPSTAGVLKELKDSNIATVMVTGDNILTAISVARECGLLDRHAHCFVPRFLHGDSQDPTAELQWESIDNSIYCLDKTTLAPLPAPPEGDISLPYDISNMQNYSLAVSGEVFRWIVDYAPADILSKMLVKGKVFARMSPDEKHELVEKLQSIDYSCGFCGDGANDCGALKAADVGISLSQAEASVAAPFTSQVFDIRCVLEVIRAVQLW
;
A
#
# COMPACT_ATOMS: atom_id res chain seq x y z
N MET A 1 24.08 -0.12 -1.47
CA MET A 1 23.29 0.26 -2.67
C MET A 1 24.09 0.47 -3.96
N LEU A 2 25.33 0.98 -3.98
CA LEU A 2 26.03 1.37 -5.22
C LEU A 2 26.61 0.22 -6.09
N PHE A 3 26.80 -0.98 -5.55
CA PHE A 3 27.37 -2.12 -6.30
C PHE A 3 26.31 -3.21 -6.51
N PRO A 4 25.77 -3.39 -7.72
CA PRO A 4 24.82 -4.48 -7.98
C PRO A 4 25.52 -5.85 -7.86
N LYS A 5 24.86 -6.81 -7.20
CA LYS A 5 25.27 -8.22 -7.29
C LYS A 5 25.13 -8.65 -8.76
N PRO A 6 26.10 -9.36 -9.33
CA PRO A 6 25.95 -9.91 -10.67
C PRO A 6 24.81 -10.92 -10.62
N SER A 7 23.67 -10.60 -11.24
CA SER A 7 22.60 -11.56 -11.45
C SER A 7 23.17 -12.71 -12.26
N GLY A 8 23.36 -13.85 -11.60
CA GLY A 8 23.95 -15.04 -12.20
C GLY A 8 23.04 -15.54 -13.31
N PHE A 9 23.36 -15.18 -14.55
CA PHE A 9 22.62 -15.60 -15.73
C PHE A 9 22.69 -17.12 -15.86
N LYS A 10 21.71 -17.84 -15.28
CA LYS A 10 21.44 -19.25 -15.57
C LYS A 10 21.39 -19.47 -17.09
N PHE A 11 20.82 -18.53 -17.84
CA PHE A 11 20.79 -18.55 -19.31
C PHE A 11 22.18 -18.51 -19.96
N TYR A 12 23.11 -17.70 -19.45
CA TYR A 12 24.47 -17.64 -19.98
C TYR A 12 25.21 -18.94 -19.64
N ARG A 13 25.08 -19.44 -18.41
CA ARG A 13 25.61 -20.75 -18.01
C ARG A 13 25.06 -21.89 -18.89
N ASP A 14 23.77 -21.87 -19.18
CA ASP A 14 23.11 -22.87 -20.02
C ASP A 14 23.50 -22.71 -21.50
N SER A 15 23.72 -21.48 -21.97
CA SER A 15 24.30 -21.21 -23.29
C SER A 15 25.73 -21.77 -23.40
N PHE A 16 26.56 -21.61 -22.37
CA PHE A 16 27.90 -22.21 -22.33
C PHE A 16 27.86 -23.74 -22.27
N ARG A 17 26.91 -24.33 -21.53
CA ARG A 17 26.67 -25.78 -21.54
C ARG A 17 26.26 -26.26 -22.93
N TYR A 18 25.35 -25.56 -23.59
CA TYR A 18 24.93 -25.87 -24.96
C TYR A 18 26.11 -25.78 -25.95
N ILE A 19 26.89 -24.70 -25.92
CA ILE A 19 28.09 -24.54 -26.74
C ILE A 19 29.09 -25.67 -26.46
N SER A 20 29.27 -26.07 -25.20
CA SER A 20 30.16 -27.17 -24.82
C SER A 20 29.69 -28.51 -25.41
N VAL A 21 28.40 -28.81 -25.35
CA VAL A 21 27.82 -30.02 -25.97
C VAL A 21 28.01 -30.00 -27.48
N MET A 22 27.72 -28.86 -28.11
CA MET A 22 27.92 -28.68 -29.56
C MET A 22 29.39 -28.83 -29.97
N ALA A 23 30.33 -28.34 -29.15
CA ALA A 23 31.76 -28.52 -29.37
C ALA A 23 32.19 -29.99 -29.25
N VAL A 24 31.61 -30.77 -28.33
CA VAL A 24 31.89 -32.21 -28.22
C VAL A 24 31.38 -32.95 -29.46
N VAL A 25 30.17 -32.63 -29.94
CA VAL A 25 29.61 -33.22 -31.18
C VAL A 25 30.50 -32.88 -32.38
N ALA A 26 30.95 -31.63 -32.47
CA ALA A 26 31.89 -31.19 -33.49
C ALA A 26 33.21 -31.96 -33.43
N LEU A 27 33.78 -32.15 -32.24
CA LEU A 27 35.03 -32.87 -32.06
C LEU A 27 34.91 -34.34 -32.52
N LEU A 28 33.80 -35.00 -32.15
CA LEU A 28 33.54 -36.38 -32.60
C LEU A 28 33.38 -36.46 -34.13
N GLY A 29 32.63 -35.53 -34.73
CA GLY A 29 32.49 -35.43 -36.18
C GLY A 29 33.81 -35.16 -36.89
N PHE A 30 34.67 -34.34 -36.28
CA PHE A 30 36.01 -34.04 -36.77
C PHE A 30 36.91 -35.27 -36.74
N VAL A 31 36.96 -36.00 -35.63
CA VAL A 31 37.76 -37.23 -35.50
C VAL A 31 37.32 -38.28 -36.53
N ALA A 32 36.01 -38.48 -36.70
CA ALA A 32 35.47 -39.40 -37.70
C ALA A 32 35.85 -38.99 -39.13
N SER A 33 35.70 -37.70 -39.48
CA SER A 33 36.12 -37.17 -40.78
C SER A 33 37.63 -37.28 -41.00
N PHE A 34 38.43 -37.00 -39.97
CA PHE A 34 39.89 -37.06 -40.04
C PHE A 34 40.40 -38.47 -40.33
N ILE A 35 39.85 -39.49 -39.68
CA ILE A 35 40.16 -40.90 -39.97
C ILE A 35 39.82 -41.24 -41.43
N ASN A 36 38.70 -40.73 -41.93
CA ASN A 36 38.26 -40.96 -43.30
C ASN A 36 39.16 -40.23 -44.33
N PHE A 37 39.62 -39.02 -44.00
CA PHE A 37 40.54 -38.25 -44.84
C PHE A 37 41.93 -38.87 -44.95
N ILE A 38 42.43 -39.49 -43.87
CA ILE A 38 43.67 -40.28 -43.91
C ILE A 38 43.52 -41.50 -44.83
N ARG A 39 42.37 -42.20 -44.76
CA ARG A 39 42.10 -43.33 -45.67
C ARG A 39 42.02 -42.92 -47.14
N LEU A 40 41.52 -41.73 -47.43
CA LEU A 40 41.36 -41.19 -48.79
C LEU A 40 42.61 -40.49 -49.34
N GLN A 41 43.71 -40.41 -48.59
CA GLN A 41 44.97 -39.74 -48.98
C GLN A 41 44.78 -38.30 -49.51
N LEU A 42 43.99 -37.49 -48.80
CA LEU A 42 43.79 -36.09 -49.15
C LEU A 42 44.99 -35.22 -48.72
N GLU A 43 45.21 -34.12 -49.45
CA GLU A 43 46.26 -33.16 -49.11
C GLU A 43 46.01 -32.46 -47.76
N TRP A 44 47.07 -32.26 -46.98
CA TRP A 44 47.02 -31.66 -45.63
C TRP A 44 46.34 -30.30 -45.56
N HIS A 45 46.50 -29.47 -46.61
CA HIS A 45 45.87 -28.15 -46.67
C HIS A 45 44.34 -28.28 -46.69
N LEU A 46 43.80 -29.28 -47.40
CA LEU A 46 42.37 -29.50 -47.54
C LEU A 46 41.75 -30.00 -46.23
N ILE A 47 42.48 -30.84 -45.49
CA ILE A 47 42.06 -31.36 -44.18
C ILE A 47 41.90 -30.22 -43.17
N ILE A 48 42.84 -29.27 -43.15
CA ILE A 48 42.78 -28.10 -42.25
C ILE A 48 41.60 -27.19 -42.60
N VAL A 49 41.36 -26.91 -43.89
CA VAL A 49 40.22 -26.08 -44.31
C VAL A 49 38.89 -26.74 -43.92
N ARG A 50 38.75 -28.06 -44.13
CA ARG A 50 37.54 -28.80 -43.73
C ARG A 50 37.35 -28.90 -42.21
N ALA A 51 38.44 -28.90 -41.44
CA ALA A 51 38.38 -28.81 -39.98
C ALA A 51 37.76 -27.48 -39.52
N LEU A 52 38.20 -26.38 -40.14
CA LEU A 52 37.74 -25.03 -39.82
C LEU A 52 36.27 -24.82 -40.26
N ASP A 53 35.85 -25.39 -41.40
CA ASP A 53 34.45 -25.40 -41.85
C ASP A 53 33.50 -26.04 -40.80
N LEU A 54 33.94 -27.09 -40.11
CA LEU A 54 33.10 -27.77 -39.12
C LEU A 54 32.82 -26.87 -37.91
N ILE A 55 33.81 -26.08 -37.49
CA ILE A 55 33.69 -25.16 -36.35
C ILE A 55 32.72 -24.02 -36.68
N THR A 56 32.77 -23.48 -37.91
CA THR A 56 31.88 -22.39 -38.34
C THR A 56 30.43 -22.82 -38.51
N ILE A 57 30.17 -24.10 -38.80
CA ILE A 57 28.81 -24.68 -38.83
C ILE A 57 28.23 -24.82 -37.42
N VAL A 58 29.06 -25.17 -36.44
CA VAL A 58 28.63 -25.53 -35.07
C VAL A 58 28.26 -24.31 -34.23
N VAL A 59 28.93 -23.17 -34.44
CA VAL A 59 28.62 -21.91 -33.75
C VAL A 59 28.13 -20.90 -34.78
N PRO A 60 26.80 -20.84 -35.03
CA PRO A 60 26.25 -19.85 -35.94
C PRO A 60 26.58 -18.43 -35.46
N PRO A 61 27.33 -17.62 -36.23
CA PRO A 61 27.65 -16.24 -35.84
C PRO A 61 26.41 -15.35 -35.74
N ALA A 62 25.28 -15.79 -36.32
CA ALA A 62 24.01 -15.08 -36.28
C ALA A 62 23.30 -15.15 -34.91
N LEU A 63 23.63 -16.11 -34.03
CA LEU A 63 22.89 -16.32 -32.77
C LEU A 63 22.93 -15.11 -31.81
N PRO A 64 24.09 -14.48 -31.52
CA PRO A 64 24.12 -13.28 -30.69
C PRO A 64 23.37 -12.10 -31.33
N ALA A 65 23.40 -12.01 -32.66
CA ALA A 65 22.72 -10.95 -33.40
C ALA A 65 21.20 -11.11 -33.33
N THR A 66 20.66 -12.32 -33.51
CA THR A 66 19.22 -12.58 -33.42
C THR A 66 18.68 -12.32 -32.02
N LEU A 67 19.40 -12.72 -30.97
CA LEU A 67 19.04 -12.42 -29.58
C LEU A 67 18.97 -10.91 -29.32
N THR A 68 19.97 -10.17 -29.80
CA THR A 68 20.03 -8.70 -29.63
C THR A 68 18.88 -8.02 -30.37
N ILE A 69 18.60 -8.43 -31.62
CA ILE A 69 17.47 -7.93 -32.41
C ILE A 69 16.15 -8.22 -31.68
N GLY A 70 15.98 -9.42 -31.14
CA GLY A 70 14.81 -9.79 -30.35
C GLY A 70 14.59 -8.86 -29.15
N THR A 71 15.63 -8.67 -28.35
CA THR A 71 15.54 -7.75 -27.20
C THR A 71 15.21 -6.31 -27.63
N ASN A 72 15.75 -5.82 -28.75
CA ASN A 72 15.48 -4.46 -29.23
C ASN A 72 14.03 -4.25 -29.65
N PHE A 73 13.41 -5.23 -30.30
CA PHE A 73 11.99 -5.17 -30.64
C PHE A 73 11.10 -5.22 -29.40
N ALA A 74 11.45 -6.03 -28.40
CA ALA A 74 10.75 -6.05 -27.10
C ALA A 74 10.85 -4.68 -26.40
N LEU A 75 12.04 -4.07 -26.38
CA LEU A 75 12.26 -2.71 -25.85
C LEU A 75 11.44 -1.65 -26.61
N ALA A 76 11.38 -1.74 -27.94
CA ALA A 76 10.59 -0.81 -28.74
C ALA A 76 9.08 -0.91 -28.43
N ARG A 77 8.58 -2.11 -28.14
CA ARG A 77 7.19 -2.34 -27.71
C ARG A 77 6.92 -1.79 -26.32
N LEU A 78 7.81 -2.05 -25.36
CA LEU A 78 7.71 -1.49 -24.01
C LEU A 78 7.74 0.04 -24.02
N LYS A 79 8.58 0.65 -24.86
CA LYS A 79 8.64 2.09 -25.05
C LYS A 79 7.31 2.66 -25.57
N LYS A 80 6.61 1.95 -26.47
CA LYS A 80 5.26 2.35 -26.93
C LYS A 80 4.23 2.30 -25.80
N ALA A 81 4.39 1.37 -24.86
CA ALA A 81 3.59 1.29 -23.63
C ALA A 81 4.05 2.28 -22.53
N LYS A 82 4.97 3.21 -22.83
CA LYS A 82 5.58 4.17 -21.89
C LYS A 82 6.34 3.53 -20.73
N ILE A 83 6.92 2.35 -20.97
CA ILE A 83 7.79 1.64 -20.03
C ILE A 83 9.22 1.72 -20.54
N PHE A 84 10.09 2.33 -19.74
CA PHE A 84 11.52 2.47 -20.03
C PHE A 84 12.28 1.36 -19.35
N CYS A 85 13.23 0.76 -20.05
CA CYS A 85 14.09 -0.29 -19.54
C CYS A 85 15.55 0.12 -19.65
N ILE A 86 16.28 0.06 -18.53
CA ILE A 86 17.69 0.43 -18.44
C ILE A 86 18.59 -0.79 -18.71
N SER A 87 18.09 -2.00 -18.42
CA SER A 87 18.84 -3.26 -18.58
C SER A 87 18.14 -4.22 -19.54
N PRO A 88 18.49 -4.23 -20.85
CA PRO A 88 17.87 -5.09 -21.86
C PRO A 88 17.87 -6.58 -21.51
N GLN A 89 18.89 -7.04 -20.79
CA GLN A 89 19.03 -8.46 -20.44
C GLN A 89 17.94 -8.94 -19.47
N ARG A 90 17.39 -8.05 -18.64
CA ARG A 90 16.31 -8.37 -17.69
C ARG A 90 14.95 -8.51 -18.36
N VAL A 91 14.80 -8.04 -19.60
CA VAL A 91 13.56 -8.24 -20.39
C VAL A 91 13.25 -9.72 -20.48
N ASN A 92 14.22 -10.57 -20.86
CA ASN A 92 14.00 -12.01 -21.02
C ASN A 92 13.63 -12.73 -19.71
N VAL A 93 13.99 -12.17 -18.55
CA VAL A 93 13.66 -12.74 -17.23
C VAL A 93 12.20 -12.47 -16.88
N GLY A 94 11.61 -11.37 -17.37
CA GLY A 94 10.19 -11.03 -17.18
C GLY A 94 9.21 -12.10 -17.65
N GLY A 95 9.57 -12.89 -18.66
CA GLY A 95 8.73 -13.99 -19.15
C GLY A 95 8.78 -15.26 -18.29
N LYS A 96 9.65 -15.31 -17.27
CA LYS A 96 9.87 -16.46 -16.38
C LYS A 96 9.59 -16.12 -14.93
N LEU A 97 8.74 -15.13 -14.65
CA LEU A 97 8.42 -14.76 -13.28
C LEU A 97 7.51 -15.81 -12.63
N ASP A 98 7.90 -16.28 -11.46
CA ASP A 98 7.10 -17.21 -10.65
C ASP A 98 6.27 -16.45 -9.62
N ILE A 99 6.83 -15.35 -9.08
CA ILE A 99 6.23 -14.55 -8.03
C ILE A 99 6.41 -13.05 -8.29
N MET A 100 5.37 -12.28 -8.01
CA MET A 100 5.36 -10.83 -8.10
C MET A 100 4.98 -10.21 -6.76
N CYS A 101 5.92 -9.45 -6.18
CA CYS A 101 5.72 -8.66 -4.98
C CYS A 101 5.23 -7.26 -5.36
N PHE A 102 4.25 -6.75 -4.62
CA PHE A 102 3.68 -5.42 -4.81
C PHE A 102 3.74 -4.62 -3.52
N ASP A 103 4.21 -3.38 -3.59
CA ASP A 103 3.92 -2.41 -2.54
C ASP A 103 2.43 -2.05 -2.53
N LYS A 104 1.91 -1.62 -1.38
CA LYS A 104 0.49 -1.31 -1.21
C LYS A 104 0.17 0.15 -1.57
N THR A 105 0.79 1.10 -0.88
CA THR A 105 0.42 2.53 -0.94
C THR A 105 0.99 3.13 -2.21
N GLY A 106 0.18 3.85 -3.01
CA GLY A 106 0.65 4.45 -4.26
C GLY A 106 0.94 3.46 -5.40
N THR A 107 1.08 2.16 -5.10
CA THR A 107 1.18 1.08 -6.08
C THR A 107 -0.17 0.40 -6.35
N LEU A 108 -0.73 -0.36 -5.39
CA LEU A 108 -2.02 -1.06 -5.52
C LEU A 108 -3.21 -0.14 -5.23
N THR A 109 -3.05 0.73 -4.24
CA THR A 109 -4.00 1.77 -3.87
C THR A 109 -3.61 3.09 -4.52
N GLU A 110 -4.54 4.04 -4.56
CA GLU A 110 -4.20 5.44 -4.81
C GLU A 110 -3.23 5.95 -3.73
N ASP A 111 -2.57 7.07 -4.03
CA ASP A 111 -1.68 7.72 -3.06
C ASP A 111 -2.54 8.45 -2.01
N GLY A 112 -2.22 8.24 -0.73
CA GLY A 112 -2.99 8.75 0.40
C GLY A 112 -4.25 7.94 0.75
N LEU A 113 -5.10 8.57 1.57
CA LEU A 113 -6.37 8.03 2.06
C LEU A 113 -7.53 8.82 1.45
N ASP A 114 -8.61 8.16 1.08
CA ASP A 114 -9.84 8.82 0.60
C ASP A 114 -10.92 8.78 1.69
N VAL A 115 -11.88 9.70 1.65
CA VAL A 115 -12.98 9.73 2.63
C VAL A 115 -14.09 8.80 2.13
N LEU A 116 -14.33 7.69 2.85
CA LEU A 116 -15.45 6.78 2.57
C LEU A 116 -16.79 7.43 2.93
N GLY A 117 -16.80 8.19 4.03
CA GLY A 117 -17.98 8.92 4.50
C GLY A 117 -17.96 9.19 5.99
N VAL A 118 -19.07 9.74 6.47
CA VAL A 118 -19.27 10.13 7.87
C VAL A 118 -20.40 9.32 8.49
N ARG A 119 -20.22 8.89 9.73
CA ARG A 119 -21.29 8.35 10.57
C ARG A 119 -21.54 9.26 11.75
N VAL A 120 -22.77 9.74 11.89
CA VAL A 120 -23.17 10.65 12.95
C VAL A 120 -24.02 9.94 13.99
N VAL A 121 -24.00 10.44 15.21
CA VAL A 121 -24.84 9.92 16.29
C VAL A 121 -26.27 10.40 16.10
N SER A 122 -27.21 9.46 15.98
CA SER A 122 -28.64 9.77 16.02
C SER A 122 -29.10 9.99 17.45
N THR A 123 -29.76 11.13 17.70
CA THR A 123 -30.34 11.50 19.00
C THR A 123 -31.49 10.60 19.41
N ASP A 124 -32.17 9.97 18.45
CA ASP A 124 -33.45 9.32 18.71
C ASP A 124 -33.26 7.92 19.31
N ASN A 125 -32.17 7.24 18.89
CA ASN A 125 -31.84 5.87 19.32
C ASN A 125 -30.47 5.76 20.04
N HIS A 126 -29.71 6.86 20.16
CA HIS A 126 -28.32 6.84 20.68
C HIS A 126 -27.43 5.79 20.01
N LYS A 127 -27.58 5.66 18.69
CA LYS A 127 -26.82 4.77 17.81
C LYS A 127 -26.26 5.55 16.62
N PHE A 128 -25.24 5.01 15.96
CA PHE A 128 -24.74 5.62 14.73
C PHE A 128 -25.74 5.49 13.58
N SER A 129 -25.73 6.50 12.72
CA SER A 129 -26.38 6.46 11.41
C SER A 129 -25.70 5.47 10.46
N ASP A 130 -26.35 5.25 9.32
CA ASP A 130 -25.69 4.68 8.15
C ASP A 130 -24.55 5.60 7.67
N VAL A 131 -23.65 5.04 6.85
CA VAL A 131 -22.54 5.79 6.26
C VAL A 131 -23.09 6.80 5.26
N ILE A 132 -22.77 8.07 5.48
CA ILE A 132 -23.12 9.14 4.56
C ILE A 132 -21.90 9.42 3.70
N SER A 133 -21.93 8.90 2.47
CA SER A 133 -20.82 9.02 1.51
C SER A 133 -20.96 10.23 0.57
N GLU A 134 -22.14 10.84 0.48
CA GLU A 134 -22.38 11.99 -0.42
C GLU A 134 -22.58 13.30 0.35
N PRO A 135 -21.79 14.36 0.06
CA PRO A 135 -21.90 15.68 0.68
C PRO A 135 -23.26 16.37 0.48
N ARG A 136 -23.99 15.99 -0.59
CA ARG A 136 -25.29 16.59 -0.94
C ARG A 136 -26.43 16.15 -0.03
N LEU A 137 -26.31 14.99 0.61
CA LEU A 137 -27.30 14.51 1.59
C LEU A 137 -27.30 15.36 2.87
N PHE A 138 -26.25 16.14 3.10
CA PHE A 138 -26.14 17.03 4.24
C PHE A 138 -27.03 18.30 4.09
N GLU A 139 -27.49 18.60 2.86
CA GLU A 139 -28.34 19.76 2.55
C GLU A 139 -29.84 19.40 2.47
N GLN A 140 -30.21 18.11 2.45
CA GLN A 140 -31.61 17.70 2.35
C GLN A 140 -32.38 18.01 3.65
N ARG A 141 -33.40 18.86 3.53
CA ARG A 141 -34.24 19.42 4.61
C ARG A 141 -35.28 18.45 5.21
N GLU A 142 -35.27 17.17 4.84
CA GLU A 142 -36.37 16.23 5.15
C GLU A 142 -36.15 15.35 6.40
N THR A 143 -35.06 15.52 7.15
CA THR A 143 -34.79 14.78 8.39
C THR A 143 -34.99 15.63 9.66
N SER A 144 -35.10 14.98 10.83
CA SER A 144 -35.31 15.63 12.12
C SER A 144 -34.28 16.75 12.39
N THR A 145 -34.74 17.87 12.94
CA THR A 145 -33.93 19.09 13.18
C THR A 145 -32.67 18.86 14.00
N SER A 146 -32.69 17.91 14.95
CA SER A 146 -31.50 17.52 15.72
C SER A 146 -30.46 16.77 14.88
N PHE A 147 -30.89 15.79 14.07
CA PHE A 147 -30.00 14.99 13.23
C PHE A 147 -29.28 15.86 12.20
N GLN A 148 -30.01 16.78 11.57
CA GLN A 148 -29.44 17.71 10.60
C GLN A 148 -28.40 18.65 11.24
N SER A 149 -28.59 19.07 12.48
CA SER A 149 -27.64 19.94 13.18
C SER A 149 -26.30 19.24 13.49
N ILE A 150 -26.34 17.95 13.87
CA ILE A 150 -25.15 17.14 14.13
C ILE A 150 -24.41 16.86 12.81
N LEU A 151 -25.17 16.57 11.76
CA LEU A 151 -24.65 16.34 10.43
C LEU A 151 -23.94 17.59 9.87
N GLN A 152 -24.53 18.77 10.05
CA GLN A 152 -23.90 20.05 9.72
C GLN A 152 -22.64 20.30 10.55
N ALA A 153 -22.67 20.00 11.85
CA ALA A 153 -21.50 20.14 12.71
C ALA A 153 -20.33 19.24 12.27
N ALA A 154 -20.61 18.04 11.74
CA ALA A 154 -19.59 17.17 11.15
C ALA A 154 -18.93 17.80 9.91
N LEU A 155 -19.73 18.37 8.99
CA LEU A 155 -19.20 19.10 7.84
C LEU A 155 -18.38 20.30 8.26
N TYR A 156 -18.88 21.11 9.19
CA TYR A 156 -18.16 22.29 9.67
C TYR A 156 -16.84 21.91 10.32
N THR A 157 -16.79 20.77 11.03
CA THR A 157 -15.54 20.23 11.55
C THR A 157 -14.55 19.91 10.43
N MET A 158 -14.98 19.21 9.37
CA MET A 158 -14.12 18.89 8.21
C MET A 158 -13.66 20.14 7.45
N ALA A 159 -14.54 21.13 7.30
CA ALA A 159 -14.28 22.34 6.53
C ALA A 159 -13.47 23.42 7.29
N THR A 160 -13.37 23.34 8.62
CA THR A 160 -12.71 24.40 9.42
C THR A 160 -11.59 23.89 10.33
N CYS A 161 -11.68 22.64 10.81
CA CYS A 161 -10.66 22.08 11.68
C CYS A 161 -9.56 21.46 10.81
N HIS A 162 -8.75 22.29 10.15
CA HIS A 162 -7.62 21.84 9.35
C HIS A 162 -6.45 22.81 9.42
N SER A 163 -5.25 22.33 9.08
CA SER A 163 -4.04 23.16 8.99
C SER A 163 -3.64 23.53 7.55
N LEU A 164 -4.56 23.40 6.60
CA LEU A 164 -4.35 23.78 5.19
C LEU A 164 -4.09 25.29 5.05
N ARG A 165 -3.20 25.63 4.12
CA ARG A 165 -2.89 27.00 3.70
C ARG A 165 -3.04 27.12 2.19
N SER A 166 -3.34 28.32 1.70
CA SER A 166 -3.48 28.58 0.27
C SER A 166 -2.20 29.23 -0.27
N VAL A 167 -1.40 28.46 -1.02
CA VAL A 167 -0.16 28.94 -1.67
C VAL A 167 -0.36 28.92 -3.17
N ASP A 168 -0.23 30.07 -3.84
CA ASP A 168 -0.40 30.21 -5.30
C ASP A 168 -1.74 29.69 -5.87
N GLY A 169 -2.79 29.66 -5.03
CA GLY A 169 -4.12 29.15 -5.40
C GLY A 169 -4.30 27.65 -5.23
N GLU A 170 -3.27 26.93 -4.77
CA GLU A 170 -3.35 25.53 -4.38
C GLU A 170 -3.37 25.38 -2.86
N LEU A 171 -4.17 24.43 -2.36
CA LEU A 171 -4.23 24.12 -0.95
C LEU A 171 -3.10 23.16 -0.57
N VAL A 172 -2.27 23.58 0.37
CA VAL A 172 -1.11 22.82 0.85
C VAL A 172 -1.25 22.56 2.34
N GLY A 173 -1.03 21.32 2.76
CA GLY A 173 -1.01 20.90 4.17
C GLY A 173 -0.96 19.39 4.33
N ASP A 174 -1.42 18.88 5.47
CA ASP A 174 -1.50 17.43 5.70
C ASP A 174 -2.43 16.78 4.65
N PRO A 175 -1.98 15.74 3.92
CA PRO A 175 -2.81 15.04 2.92
C PRO A 175 -4.17 14.58 3.45
N LEU A 176 -4.26 14.21 4.73
CA LEU A 176 -5.52 13.79 5.34
C LEU A 176 -6.50 14.97 5.45
N ASP A 177 -5.99 16.14 5.84
CA ASP A 177 -6.77 17.38 5.92
C ASP A 177 -7.22 17.85 4.55
N LEU A 178 -6.37 17.70 3.54
CA LEU A 178 -6.70 18.01 2.16
C LEU A 178 -7.88 17.15 1.68
N LYS A 179 -7.84 15.85 1.96
CA LYS A 179 -8.89 14.90 1.55
C LYS A 179 -10.21 15.14 2.26
N MET A 180 -10.18 15.49 3.55
CA MET A 180 -11.40 15.94 4.26
C MET A 180 -11.98 17.21 3.65
N PHE A 181 -11.14 18.16 3.30
CA PHE A 181 -11.58 19.42 2.73
C PHE A 181 -12.15 19.23 1.32
N GLU A 182 -11.47 18.48 0.46
CA GLU A 182 -11.95 18.07 -0.87
C GLU A 182 -13.31 17.37 -0.78
N PHE A 183 -13.50 16.47 0.19
CA PHE A 183 -14.78 15.78 0.42
C PHE A 183 -15.93 16.75 0.72
N THR A 184 -15.67 17.89 1.36
CA THR A 184 -16.73 18.86 1.67
C THR A 184 -17.21 19.66 0.46
N GLU A 185 -16.40 19.76 -0.61
CA GLU A 185 -16.62 20.67 -1.75
C GLU A 185 -16.66 22.17 -1.34
N TRP A 186 -16.13 22.53 -0.17
CA TRP A 186 -16.10 23.93 0.30
C TRP A 186 -14.92 24.72 -0.29
N SER A 187 -15.01 26.04 -0.21
CA SER A 187 -13.94 26.98 -0.57
C SER A 187 -13.33 27.58 0.70
N PHE A 188 -12.00 27.67 0.73
CA PHE A 188 -11.24 28.23 1.85
C PHE A 188 -10.45 29.45 1.38
N GLU A 189 -10.74 30.60 1.99
CA GLU A 189 -10.02 31.85 1.74
C GLU A 189 -9.20 32.19 2.99
N GLU A 190 -7.87 32.24 2.85
CA GLU A 190 -6.98 32.56 3.96
C GLU A 190 -7.06 34.04 4.32
N GLY A 191 -7.17 34.32 5.62
CA GLY A 191 -7.15 35.67 6.16
C GLY A 191 -5.80 36.34 5.92
N LYS A 192 -5.79 37.59 5.45
CA LYS A 192 -4.54 38.34 5.24
C LYS A 192 -4.06 38.94 6.55
N HIS A 193 -2.93 38.46 7.06
CA HIS A 193 -2.13 39.18 8.05
C HIS A 193 -1.33 40.28 7.34
N ASN A 194 -1.97 41.40 7.04
CA ASN A 194 -1.21 42.60 6.68
C ASN A 194 -0.67 43.22 7.98
N VAL A 195 0.55 42.83 8.38
CA VAL A 195 1.36 43.67 9.27
C VAL A 195 1.80 44.85 8.42
N VAL A 196 1.04 45.94 8.46
CA VAL A 196 1.52 47.21 7.93
C VAL A 196 2.54 47.72 8.93
N GLU A 197 3.83 47.62 8.61
CA GLU A 197 4.87 48.44 9.24
C GLU A 197 4.61 49.89 8.81
N GLY A 198 3.81 50.59 9.62
CA GLY A 198 3.45 51.98 9.38
C GLY A 198 2.76 52.53 10.62
N GLU A 199 3.35 53.58 11.18
CA GLU A 199 2.96 54.28 12.38
C GLU A 199 1.48 54.73 12.30
N GLU A 200 0.59 54.06 13.02
CA GLU A 200 -0.57 54.59 13.76
C GLU A 200 -1.41 53.40 14.29
N GLU A 201 -1.55 53.33 15.62
CA GLU A 201 -2.34 52.32 16.33
C GLU A 201 -3.85 52.50 16.06
N GLU A 202 -4.32 52.05 14.91
CA GLU A 202 -5.75 51.93 14.62
C GLU A 202 -6.05 50.48 14.22
N TYR A 203 -6.81 49.78 15.06
CA TYR A 203 -7.32 48.41 14.94
C TYR A 203 -7.06 47.75 13.58
N GLY A 204 -5.92 47.05 13.45
CA GLY A 204 -5.63 46.24 12.27
C GLY A 204 -6.80 45.32 12.00
N SER A 205 -7.46 45.52 10.86
CA SER A 205 -8.59 44.68 10.43
C SER A 205 -8.06 43.31 10.07
N LEU A 206 -7.87 42.47 11.08
CA LEU A 206 -7.55 41.06 10.92
C LEU A 206 -8.78 40.40 10.28
N SER A 207 -8.68 40.09 8.98
CA SER A 207 -9.66 39.20 8.36
C SER A 207 -9.34 37.78 8.84
N PRO A 208 -10.25 37.11 9.58
CA PRO A 208 -10.08 35.70 9.88
C PRO A 208 -10.15 34.88 8.59
N SER A 209 -9.54 33.69 8.57
CA SER A 209 -9.72 32.76 7.45
C SER A 209 -11.19 32.33 7.37
N ILE A 210 -11.74 32.30 6.15
CA ILE A 210 -13.16 32.05 5.91
C ILE A 210 -13.31 30.75 5.14
N ALA A 211 -14.09 29.82 5.68
CA ALA A 211 -14.58 28.65 4.96
C ALA A 211 -16.03 28.91 4.52
N SER A 212 -16.34 28.66 3.24
CA SER A 212 -17.69 28.84 2.70
C SER A 212 -18.09 27.76 1.70
N PRO A 213 -19.35 27.30 1.71
CA PRO A 213 -19.86 26.35 0.72
C PRO A 213 -19.95 27.01 -0.67
N PRO A 214 -20.11 26.22 -1.75
CA PRO A 214 -20.24 26.74 -3.12
C PRO A 214 -21.32 27.82 -3.27
N ASP A 215 -22.45 27.64 -2.59
CA ASP A 215 -23.59 28.56 -2.62
C ASP A 215 -23.39 29.82 -1.74
N ARG A 216 -22.26 29.92 -1.01
CA ARG A 216 -21.93 31.00 -0.06
C ARG A 216 -23.04 31.34 0.94
N SER A 217 -23.93 30.38 1.20
CA SER A 217 -25.11 30.54 2.05
C SER A 217 -24.74 30.79 3.52
N ILE A 218 -23.64 30.21 3.99
CA ILE A 218 -23.12 30.32 5.36
C ILE A 218 -21.61 30.52 5.30
N GLN A 219 -21.09 31.54 5.98
CA GLN A 219 -19.65 31.79 6.09
C GLN A 219 -19.17 31.50 7.52
N LEU A 220 -18.13 30.69 7.63
CA LEU A 220 -17.49 30.32 8.89
C LEU A 220 -16.14 31.02 9.01
N GLY A 221 -16.01 31.92 9.99
CA GLY A 221 -14.75 32.57 10.31
C GLY A 221 -13.96 31.78 11.35
N VAL A 222 -12.76 31.34 11.00
CA VAL A 222 -11.84 30.68 11.93
C VAL A 222 -11.16 31.74 12.80
N LEU A 223 -11.44 31.70 14.11
CA LEU A 223 -10.91 32.68 15.06
C LEU A 223 -9.56 32.27 15.64
N LYS A 224 -9.41 30.98 15.99
CA LYS A 224 -8.19 30.41 16.57
C LYS A 224 -8.16 28.92 16.30
N SER A 225 -7.04 28.41 15.81
CA SER A 225 -6.79 26.99 15.62
C SER A 225 -5.73 26.51 16.61
N PHE A 226 -5.89 25.29 17.11
CA PHE A 226 -4.90 24.56 17.87
C PHE A 226 -4.45 23.37 17.02
N GLU A 227 -3.17 23.41 16.64
CA GLU A 227 -2.57 22.41 15.78
C GLU A 227 -2.57 21.01 16.41
N PHE A 228 -2.44 20.02 15.53
CA PHE A 228 -2.33 18.62 15.94
C PHE A 228 -1.09 18.42 16.81
N VAL A 229 -1.27 17.83 17.98
CA VAL A 229 -0.17 17.47 18.88
C VAL A 229 -0.14 15.95 19.05
N SER A 230 0.95 15.30 18.66
CA SER A 230 1.08 13.84 18.64
C SER A 230 0.84 13.17 20.00
N GLN A 231 1.18 13.82 21.11
CA GLN A 231 0.91 13.31 22.45
C GLN A 231 -0.60 13.29 22.77
N LEU A 232 -1.34 14.31 22.34
CA LEU A 232 -2.78 14.44 22.56
C LEU A 232 -3.61 13.76 21.45
N ARG A 233 -2.98 13.47 20.30
CA ARG A 233 -3.57 12.84 19.10
C ARG A 233 -4.83 13.54 18.59
N ARG A 234 -4.88 14.87 18.70
CA ARG A 234 -6.06 15.68 18.31
C ARG A 234 -5.71 17.12 17.96
N SER A 235 -6.62 17.79 17.28
CA SER A 235 -6.60 19.22 16.95
C SER A 235 -7.97 19.84 17.22
N SER A 236 -8.00 21.14 17.48
CA SER A 236 -9.23 21.87 17.78
C SER A 236 -9.27 23.24 17.11
N VAL A 237 -10.46 23.75 16.85
CA VAL A 237 -10.66 25.05 16.22
C VAL A 237 -11.84 25.77 16.86
N ILE A 238 -11.72 27.09 16.98
CA ILE A 238 -12.78 27.98 17.44
C ILE A 238 -13.29 28.74 16.22
N VAL A 239 -14.57 28.56 15.92
CA VAL A 239 -15.23 29.11 14.73
C VAL A 239 -16.37 30.03 15.15
N ARG A 240 -16.64 31.03 14.30
CA ARG A 240 -17.79 31.90 14.45
C ARG A 240 -18.55 32.00 13.14
N HIS A 241 -19.86 31.81 13.23
CA HIS A 241 -20.77 32.04 12.11
C HIS A 241 -20.90 33.54 11.80
N PHE A 242 -20.77 33.91 10.53
CA PHE A 242 -20.97 35.28 10.10
C PHE A 242 -22.41 35.74 10.40
N GLY A 243 -22.57 36.92 11.00
CA GLY A 243 -23.87 37.45 11.41
C GLY A 243 -24.40 36.97 12.78
N ARG A 244 -23.78 35.96 13.42
CA ARG A 244 -24.15 35.52 14.78
C ARG A 244 -23.12 35.98 15.83
N LYS A 245 -23.57 36.09 17.08
CA LYS A 245 -22.70 36.37 18.25
C LYS A 245 -22.22 35.09 18.93
N ASP A 246 -22.80 33.95 18.57
CA ASP A 246 -22.43 32.65 19.12
C ASP A 246 -21.23 32.09 18.36
N GLY A 247 -20.50 31.19 19.01
CA GLY A 247 -19.35 30.52 18.42
C GLY A 247 -19.42 29.03 18.68
N ASP A 248 -18.73 28.27 17.85
CA ASP A 248 -18.68 26.82 17.93
C ASP A 248 -17.23 26.37 18.03
N ILE A 249 -17.01 25.38 18.90
CA ILE A 249 -15.74 24.68 18.98
C ILE A 249 -15.91 23.39 18.20
N PHE A 250 -14.96 23.09 17.32
CA PHE A 250 -14.87 21.81 16.63
C PHE A 250 -13.55 21.14 16.99
N VAL A 251 -13.60 19.85 17.28
CA VAL A 251 -12.43 19.05 17.66
C VAL A 251 -12.43 17.77 16.83
N LYS A 252 -11.28 17.43 16.27
CA LYS A 252 -11.05 16.16 15.58
C LYS A 252 -9.82 15.44 16.15
N GLY A 253 -9.83 14.12 16.15
CA GLY A 253 -8.65 13.34 16.53
C GLY A 253 -8.91 11.86 16.69
N ALA A 254 -7.97 11.17 17.34
CA ALA A 254 -8.08 9.74 17.60
C ALA A 254 -9.35 9.42 18.42
N PRO A 255 -10.14 8.40 18.03
CA PRO A 255 -11.34 7.98 18.76
C PRO A 255 -11.09 7.79 20.28
N GLU A 256 -9.99 7.13 20.63
CA GLU A 256 -9.57 6.93 22.02
C GLU A 256 -9.44 8.26 22.79
N ALA A 257 -8.79 9.25 22.18
CA ALA A 257 -8.56 10.56 22.80
C ALA A 257 -9.83 11.44 22.86
N MET A 258 -10.84 11.14 22.03
CA MET A 258 -12.14 11.83 22.08
C MET A 258 -12.93 11.40 23.33
N ARG A 259 -12.77 10.16 23.81
CA ARG A 259 -13.49 9.67 24.99
C ARG A 259 -13.17 10.46 26.25
N ASP A 260 -11.93 10.92 26.40
CA ASP A 260 -11.47 11.64 27.59
C ASP A 260 -12.01 13.08 27.68
N ILE A 261 -12.40 13.67 26.54
CA ILE A 261 -12.80 15.08 26.43
C ILE A 261 -14.29 15.27 26.12
N CYS A 262 -14.96 14.20 25.68
CA CYS A 262 -16.39 14.21 25.39
C CYS A 262 -17.21 13.82 26.62
N ARG A 263 -18.43 14.36 26.71
CA ARG A 263 -19.37 13.99 27.77
C ARG A 263 -19.78 12.53 27.61
N PRO A 264 -19.75 11.71 28.67
CA PRO A 264 -20.16 10.30 28.60
C PRO A 264 -21.58 10.09 28.08
N SER A 265 -22.48 11.04 28.30
CA SER A 265 -23.87 11.00 27.81
C SER A 265 -24.01 11.19 26.30
N SER A 266 -23.01 11.78 25.64
CA SER A 266 -23.00 12.00 24.19
C SER A 266 -22.43 10.81 23.41
N ILE A 267 -21.72 9.91 24.08
CA ILE A 267 -21.09 8.74 23.46
C ILE A 267 -22.16 7.65 23.29
N PRO A 268 -22.39 7.16 22.06
CA PRO A 268 -23.39 6.12 21.80
C PRO A 268 -22.91 4.75 22.30
N LYS A 269 -23.85 3.82 22.51
CA LYS A 269 -23.55 2.51 23.10
C LYS A 269 -22.77 1.58 22.16
N ASP A 270 -22.91 1.77 20.85
CA ASP A 270 -22.28 1.03 19.77
C ASP A 270 -20.90 1.60 19.35
N TYR A 271 -20.32 2.53 20.14
CA TYR A 271 -19.04 3.15 19.85
C TYR A 271 -17.90 2.14 19.67
N ASP A 272 -17.70 1.24 20.63
CA ASP A 272 -16.59 0.28 20.59
C ASP A 272 -16.77 -0.77 19.50
N GLU A 273 -18.00 -1.24 19.32
CA GLU A 273 -18.34 -2.24 18.29
C GLU A 273 -18.09 -1.68 16.88
N LEU A 274 -18.55 -0.44 16.62
CA LEU A 274 -18.37 0.19 15.32
C LEU A 274 -16.91 0.60 15.06
N LEU A 275 -16.21 1.12 16.07
CA LEU A 275 -14.78 1.42 15.96
C LEU A 275 -14.00 0.15 15.67
N SER A 276 -14.28 -0.95 16.38
CA SER A 276 -13.69 -2.25 16.15
C SER A 276 -13.98 -2.76 14.74
N TYR A 277 -15.22 -2.66 14.26
CA TYR A 277 -15.61 -3.06 12.91
C TYR A 277 -14.79 -2.35 11.82
N TYR A 278 -14.66 -1.02 11.90
CA TYR A 278 -13.91 -0.25 10.90
C TYR A 278 -12.40 -0.47 10.98
N THR A 279 -11.85 -0.53 12.20
CA THR A 279 -10.41 -0.78 12.40
C THR A 279 -10.00 -2.19 11.98
N HIS A 280 -10.84 -3.22 12.23
CA HIS A 280 -10.61 -4.59 11.74
C HIS A 280 -10.67 -4.68 10.21
N LYS A 281 -11.54 -3.90 9.58
CA LYS A 281 -11.58 -3.74 8.12
C LYS A 281 -10.50 -2.81 7.58
N GLY A 282 -9.57 -2.34 8.41
CA GLY A 282 -8.42 -1.57 7.94
C GLY A 282 -8.70 -0.12 7.57
N TYR A 283 -9.90 0.38 7.86
CA TYR A 283 -10.24 1.78 7.69
C TYR A 283 -9.59 2.62 8.78
N ARG A 284 -9.23 3.86 8.45
CA ARG A 284 -8.77 4.83 9.45
C ARG A 284 -9.97 5.63 9.93
N VAL A 285 -10.18 5.65 11.24
CA VAL A 285 -11.34 6.31 11.87
C VAL A 285 -10.87 7.54 12.65
N ILE A 286 -11.52 8.67 12.44
CA ILE A 286 -11.31 9.91 13.20
C ILE A 286 -12.61 10.28 13.90
N GLY A 287 -12.52 10.57 15.20
CA GLY A 287 -13.66 11.06 15.96
C GLY A 287 -13.79 12.57 15.86
N CYS A 288 -15.04 13.04 15.78
CA CYS A 288 -15.40 14.46 15.76
C CYS A 288 -16.29 14.79 16.95
N ALA A 289 -16.03 15.95 17.56
CA ALA A 289 -16.81 16.48 18.66
C ALA A 289 -16.99 17.98 18.54
N THR A 290 -18.08 18.50 19.10
CA THR A 290 -18.38 19.93 19.08
C THR A 290 -18.85 20.43 20.43
N ARG A 291 -18.75 21.74 20.64
CA ARG A 291 -19.40 22.41 21.75
C ARG A 291 -19.80 23.81 21.35
N HIS A 292 -21.06 24.13 21.62
CA HIS A 292 -21.62 25.45 21.38
C HIS A 292 -21.24 26.42 22.49
N LEU A 293 -20.85 27.64 22.13
CA LEU A 293 -20.53 28.73 23.04
C LEU A 293 -21.50 29.90 22.86
N ASN A 294 -22.30 30.15 23.89
CA ASN A 294 -23.16 31.32 23.96
C ASN A 294 -22.30 32.59 24.09
N ARG A 295 -22.43 33.51 23.12
CA ARG A 295 -21.71 34.80 23.07
C ARG A 295 -20.17 34.69 23.12
N LEU A 296 -19.56 34.64 21.94
CA LEU A 296 -18.11 34.62 21.75
C LEU A 296 -17.59 35.96 21.21
N SER A 297 -16.78 36.66 22.02
CA SER A 297 -16.00 37.82 21.53
C SER A 297 -14.65 37.38 20.98
N TRP A 298 -14.12 38.13 20.01
CA TRP A 298 -12.81 37.84 19.41
C TRP A 298 -11.69 37.81 20.45
N VAL A 299 -11.70 38.78 21.38
CA VAL A 299 -10.74 38.86 22.49
C VAL A 299 -10.83 37.64 23.41
N ARG A 300 -12.04 37.15 23.68
CA ARG A 300 -12.25 35.94 24.48
C ARG A 300 -11.70 34.71 23.76
N ALA A 301 -11.98 34.56 22.47
CA ALA A 301 -11.48 33.44 21.67
C ALA A 301 -9.94 33.38 21.65
N GLN A 302 -9.26 34.53 21.55
CA GLN A 302 -7.80 34.58 21.59
C GLN A 302 -7.20 34.20 22.95
N LYS A 303 -7.86 34.58 24.06
CA LYS A 303 -7.40 34.29 25.43
C LYS A 303 -7.68 32.85 25.89
N MET A 304 -8.60 32.14 25.25
CA MET A 304 -8.93 30.77 25.63
C MET A 304 -7.72 29.84 25.48
N THR A 305 -7.53 29.01 26.50
CA THR A 305 -6.50 27.97 26.54
C THR A 305 -7.00 26.68 25.90
N ARG A 306 -6.07 25.83 25.45
CA ARG A 306 -6.42 24.55 24.80
C ARG A 306 -7.24 23.64 25.74
N THR A 307 -6.90 23.61 27.02
CA THR A 307 -7.60 22.83 28.05
C THR A 307 -9.05 23.28 28.23
N GLU A 308 -9.31 24.58 28.20
CA GLU A 308 -10.68 25.10 28.28
C GLU A 308 -11.52 24.79 27.04
N VAL A 309 -10.87 24.68 25.87
CA VAL A 309 -11.52 24.39 24.59
C VAL A 309 -11.86 22.90 24.51
N GLU A 310 -10.91 22.04 24.85
CA GLU A 310 -10.97 20.57 24.76
C GLU A 310 -11.57 19.91 26.02
N GLN A 311 -12.69 20.43 26.53
CA GLN A 311 -13.42 19.88 27.67
C GLN A 311 -14.93 19.95 27.46
N ASP A 312 -15.66 18.99 28.04
CA ASP A 312 -17.12 18.88 28.04
C ASP A 312 -17.75 18.97 26.65
N LEU A 313 -17.12 18.36 25.65
CA LEU A 313 -17.59 18.35 24.26
C LEU A 313 -18.72 17.33 24.05
N ASP A 314 -19.61 17.59 23.11
CA ASP A 314 -20.62 16.63 22.65
C ASP A 314 -20.06 15.87 21.43
N PHE A 315 -20.01 14.54 21.53
CA PHE A 315 -19.53 13.69 20.44
C PHE A 315 -20.52 13.69 19.27
N ILE A 316 -20.01 13.97 18.06
CA ILE A 316 -20.81 14.08 16.83
C ILE A 316 -20.85 12.73 16.12
N GLY A 317 -19.68 12.13 15.90
CA GLY A 317 -19.56 11.03 14.96
C GLY A 317 -18.13 10.68 14.55
N PHE A 318 -18.04 9.74 13.60
CA PHE A 318 -16.81 9.27 13.00
C PHE A 318 -16.70 9.70 11.54
N ILE A 319 -15.50 10.16 11.15
CA ILE A 319 -15.07 10.27 9.77
C ILE A 319 -14.27 9.01 9.45
N ILE A 320 -14.67 8.32 8.39
CA ILE A 320 -14.07 7.05 7.99
C ILE A 320 -13.28 7.28 6.71
N PHE A 321 -12.01 6.91 6.75
CA PHE A 321 -11.10 6.96 5.63
C PHE A 321 -10.79 5.56 5.13
N GLU A 322 -10.68 5.42 3.82
CA GLU A 322 -10.35 4.18 3.15
C GLU A 322 -9.08 4.30 2.31
N ASN A 323 -8.43 3.15 2.11
CA ASN A 323 -7.33 3.01 1.17
C ASN A 323 -7.91 2.58 -0.17
N LYS A 324 -8.31 3.55 -0.98
CA LYS A 324 -9.00 3.30 -2.23
C LYS A 324 -8.11 2.55 -3.22
N LEU A 325 -8.60 1.42 -3.71
CA LEU A 325 -7.91 0.64 -4.74
C LEU A 325 -7.94 1.36 -6.08
N LYS A 326 -6.84 1.27 -6.85
CA LYS A 326 -6.88 1.70 -8.24
C LYS A 326 -7.83 0.80 -9.04
N PRO A 327 -8.65 1.34 -9.95
CA PRO A 327 -9.66 0.55 -10.69
C PRO A 327 -9.09 -0.64 -11.48
N SER A 328 -7.84 -0.54 -11.94
CA SER A 328 -7.16 -1.60 -12.70
C SER A 328 -6.60 -2.72 -11.82
N THR A 329 -6.40 -2.49 -10.52
CA THR A 329 -5.64 -3.38 -9.63
C THR A 329 -6.24 -4.78 -9.57
N ALA A 330 -7.55 -4.88 -9.29
CA ALA A 330 -8.22 -6.17 -9.15
C ALA A 330 -8.21 -6.98 -10.47
N GLY A 331 -8.36 -6.29 -11.62
CA GLY A 331 -8.32 -6.93 -12.93
C GLY A 331 -6.93 -7.52 -13.26
N VAL A 332 -5.87 -6.76 -12.98
CA VAL A 332 -4.49 -7.19 -13.24
C VAL A 332 -4.08 -8.34 -12.32
N LEU A 333 -4.41 -8.27 -11.03
CA LEU A 333 -4.08 -9.35 -10.08
C LEU A 333 -4.81 -10.65 -10.44
N LYS A 334 -6.05 -10.55 -10.92
CA LYS A 334 -6.78 -11.71 -11.43
C LYS A 334 -6.06 -12.33 -12.63
N GLU A 335 -5.63 -11.52 -13.59
CA GLU A 335 -4.92 -12.04 -14.77
C GLU A 335 -3.57 -12.69 -14.42
N LEU A 336 -2.83 -12.14 -13.46
CA LEU A 336 -1.61 -12.74 -12.93
C LEU A 336 -1.88 -14.10 -12.27
N LYS A 337 -2.96 -14.19 -11.49
CA LYS A 337 -3.40 -15.43 -10.85
C LYS A 337 -3.83 -16.48 -11.89
N ASP A 338 -4.58 -16.08 -12.91
CA ASP A 338 -4.99 -16.94 -14.02
C ASP A 338 -3.78 -17.43 -14.85
N SER A 339 -2.67 -16.69 -14.81
CA SER A 339 -1.39 -17.04 -15.43
C SER A 339 -0.46 -17.87 -14.53
N ASN A 340 -0.93 -18.33 -13.37
CA ASN A 340 -0.15 -19.05 -12.35
C ASN A 340 1.05 -18.28 -11.78
N ILE A 341 1.03 -16.94 -11.82
CA ILE A 341 2.04 -16.11 -11.18
C ILE A 341 1.57 -15.81 -9.76
N ALA A 342 2.35 -16.21 -8.76
CA ALA A 342 2.02 -15.94 -7.38
C ALA A 342 2.13 -14.43 -7.10
N THR A 343 1.12 -13.86 -6.45
CA THR A 343 1.14 -12.45 -6.04
C THR A 343 1.28 -12.34 -4.52
N VAL A 344 2.10 -11.38 -4.08
CA VAL A 344 2.38 -11.08 -2.67
C VAL A 344 2.34 -9.58 -2.44
N MET A 345 1.69 -9.15 -1.36
CA MET A 345 1.69 -7.76 -0.91
C MET A 345 2.77 -7.56 0.15
N VAL A 346 3.58 -6.51 0.01
CA VAL A 346 4.65 -6.17 0.95
C VAL A 346 4.52 -4.68 1.30
N THR A 347 4.21 -4.35 2.54
CA THR A 347 3.90 -2.96 2.93
C THR A 347 4.43 -2.59 4.32
N GLY A 348 4.64 -1.29 4.54
CA GLY A 348 4.93 -0.73 5.86
C GLY A 348 3.68 -0.50 6.73
N ASP A 349 2.49 -0.69 6.17
CA ASP A 349 1.23 -0.45 6.86
C ASP A 349 0.89 -1.52 7.91
N ASN A 350 -0.13 -1.24 8.71
CA ASN A 350 -0.66 -2.20 9.68
C ASN A 350 -1.22 -3.46 8.97
N ILE A 351 -1.04 -4.60 9.62
CA ILE A 351 -1.42 -5.93 9.12
C ILE A 351 -2.92 -6.04 8.81
N LEU A 352 -3.79 -5.47 9.65
CA LEU A 352 -5.24 -5.50 9.42
C LEU A 352 -5.64 -4.73 8.16
N THR A 353 -5.03 -3.55 7.95
CA THR A 353 -5.24 -2.75 6.74
C THR A 353 -4.73 -3.48 5.50
N ALA A 354 -3.53 -4.05 5.57
CA ALA A 354 -2.96 -4.81 4.47
C ALA A 354 -3.85 -6.00 4.06
N ILE A 355 -4.39 -6.73 5.04
CA ILE A 355 -5.25 -7.89 4.79
C ILE A 355 -6.60 -7.48 4.22
N SER A 356 -7.19 -6.38 4.71
CA SER A 356 -8.43 -5.85 4.15
C SER A 356 -8.26 -5.47 2.67
N VAL A 357 -7.22 -4.69 2.35
CA VAL A 357 -6.89 -4.31 0.97
C VAL A 357 -6.59 -5.53 0.12
N ALA A 358 -5.87 -6.53 0.66
CA ALA A 358 -5.56 -7.77 -0.04
C ALA A 358 -6.82 -8.61 -0.37
N ARG A 359 -7.83 -8.62 0.51
CA ARG A 359 -9.13 -9.28 0.25
C ARG A 359 -9.97 -8.51 -0.77
N GLU A 360 -9.90 -7.19 -0.73
CA GLU A 360 -10.64 -6.33 -1.65
C GLU A 360 -10.11 -6.45 -3.09
N CYS A 361 -8.79 -6.45 -3.26
CA CYS A 361 -8.14 -6.58 -4.57
C CYS A 361 -8.05 -8.02 -5.11
N GLY A 362 -8.48 -9.02 -4.33
CA GLY A 362 -8.52 -10.43 -4.72
C GLY A 362 -7.16 -11.16 -4.62
N LEU A 363 -6.17 -10.56 -3.95
CA LEU A 363 -4.90 -11.21 -3.62
C LEU A 363 -5.12 -12.33 -2.58
N LEU A 364 -5.97 -12.05 -1.59
CA LEU A 364 -6.53 -13.03 -0.67
C LEU A 364 -7.95 -13.39 -1.10
N ASP A 365 -8.30 -14.66 -0.97
CA ASP A 365 -9.69 -15.07 -1.12
C ASP A 365 -10.51 -14.54 0.08
N ARG A 366 -11.69 -13.99 -0.20
CA ARG A 366 -12.58 -13.38 0.79
C ARG A 366 -13.10 -14.39 1.80
N HIS A 367 -13.17 -15.67 1.41
CA HIS A 367 -13.69 -16.75 2.25
C HIS A 367 -12.58 -17.62 2.85
N ALA A 368 -11.33 -17.46 2.42
CA ALA A 368 -10.22 -18.24 2.96
C ALA A 368 -9.72 -17.67 4.28
N HIS A 369 -9.34 -18.57 5.19
CA HIS A 369 -8.71 -18.18 6.43
C HIS A 369 -7.35 -17.56 6.18
N CYS A 370 -7.15 -16.39 6.77
CA CYS A 370 -5.85 -15.75 6.88
C CYS A 370 -5.33 -15.91 8.31
N PHE A 371 -4.14 -16.51 8.44
CA PHE A 371 -3.48 -16.72 9.74
C PHE A 371 -2.39 -15.68 9.95
N VAL A 372 -2.35 -15.12 11.16
CA VAL A 372 -1.36 -14.17 11.61
C VAL A 372 -0.61 -14.74 12.80
N PRO A 373 0.74 -14.72 12.79
CA PRO A 373 1.53 -15.13 13.93
C PRO A 373 1.52 -14.05 15.02
N ARG A 374 1.35 -14.48 16.27
CA ARG A 374 1.51 -13.67 17.48
C ARG A 374 2.51 -14.33 18.42
N PHE A 375 3.29 -13.52 19.12
CA PHE A 375 4.15 -14.00 20.20
C PHE A 375 3.29 -14.34 21.43
N LEU A 376 3.31 -15.60 21.85
CA LEU A 376 2.68 -16.05 23.11
C LEU A 376 3.58 -15.75 24.31
N HIS A 377 4.88 -16.01 24.13
CA HIS A 377 5.93 -15.83 25.11
C HIS A 377 7.15 -15.24 24.42
N GLY A 378 7.83 -14.32 25.11
CA GLY A 378 8.97 -13.59 24.56
C GLY A 378 8.58 -12.50 23.56
N ASP A 379 9.61 -11.83 23.04
CA ASP A 379 9.50 -10.77 22.02
C ASP A 379 10.38 -11.13 20.80
N SER A 380 10.37 -10.29 19.76
CA SER A 380 11.15 -10.49 18.53
C SER A 380 12.66 -10.62 18.72
N GLN A 381 13.20 -10.23 19.88
CA GLN A 381 14.63 -10.38 20.21
C GLN A 381 14.96 -11.64 21.01
N ASP A 382 13.94 -12.38 21.47
CA ASP A 382 14.14 -13.57 22.29
C ASP A 382 14.21 -14.83 21.39
N PRO A 383 15.36 -15.55 21.36
CA PRO A 383 15.50 -16.78 20.57
C PRO A 383 14.56 -17.90 21.03
N THR A 384 14.06 -17.83 22.28
CA THR A 384 13.16 -18.82 22.88
C THR A 384 11.68 -18.45 22.75
N ALA A 385 11.38 -17.35 22.03
CA ALA A 385 10.01 -16.91 21.84
C ALA A 385 9.16 -17.98 21.14
N GLU A 386 7.90 -18.08 21.54
CA GLU A 386 6.95 -19.01 20.94
C GLU A 386 5.89 -18.28 20.14
N LEU A 387 5.76 -18.65 18.87
CA LEU A 387 4.72 -18.13 17.98
C LEU A 387 3.49 -19.01 18.02
N GLN A 388 2.31 -18.38 18.01
CA GLN A 388 1.04 -19.00 17.70
C GLN A 388 0.43 -18.34 16.47
N TRP A 389 0.00 -19.16 15.52
CA TRP A 389 -0.62 -18.70 14.29
C TRP A 389 -2.12 -18.76 14.45
N GLU A 390 -2.79 -17.62 14.56
CA GLU A 390 -4.22 -17.52 14.81
C GLU A 390 -4.93 -16.96 13.58
N SER A 391 -6.13 -17.44 13.29
CA SER A 391 -6.95 -16.85 12.23
C SER A 391 -7.55 -15.52 12.68
N ILE A 392 -7.56 -14.53 11.78
CA ILE A 392 -8.16 -13.22 12.06
C ILE A 392 -9.68 -13.29 12.13
N ASP A 393 -10.30 -14.17 11.33
CA ASP A 393 -11.75 -14.27 11.25
C ASP A 393 -12.32 -14.98 12.49
N ASN A 394 -11.56 -15.94 13.04
CA ASN A 394 -11.92 -16.63 14.27
C ASN A 394 -10.66 -17.17 14.96
N SER A 395 -10.33 -16.59 16.13
CA SER A 395 -9.13 -16.93 16.92
C SER A 395 -9.11 -18.37 17.43
N ILE A 396 -10.24 -19.08 17.37
CA ILE A 396 -10.33 -20.50 17.71
C ILE A 396 -9.50 -21.36 16.74
N TYR A 397 -9.37 -20.94 15.48
CA TYR A 397 -8.57 -21.65 14.49
C TYR A 397 -7.10 -21.26 14.58
N CYS A 398 -6.26 -22.26 14.84
CA CYS A 398 -4.81 -22.09 14.95
C CYS A 398 -4.06 -23.01 13.99
N LEU A 399 -2.84 -22.64 13.59
CA LEU A 399 -1.91 -23.55 12.92
C LEU A 399 -0.94 -24.18 13.93
N ASP A 400 -0.51 -25.40 13.62
CA ASP A 400 0.59 -26.06 14.32
C ASP A 400 1.88 -25.25 14.13
N LYS A 401 2.57 -25.01 15.24
CA LYS A 401 3.82 -24.25 15.33
C LYS A 401 4.93 -24.81 14.43
N THR A 402 4.94 -26.13 14.20
CA THR A 402 6.03 -26.80 13.48
C THR A 402 5.67 -27.11 12.02
N THR A 403 4.46 -27.59 11.78
CA THR A 403 4.04 -27.99 10.44
C THR A 403 3.41 -26.86 9.63
N LEU A 404 2.95 -25.80 10.30
CA LEU A 404 2.06 -24.76 9.76
C LEU A 404 0.78 -25.34 9.16
N ALA A 405 0.38 -26.55 9.54
CA ALA A 405 -0.89 -27.15 9.15
C ALA A 405 -2.00 -26.71 10.11
N PRO A 406 -3.26 -26.56 9.65
CA PRO A 406 -4.36 -26.20 10.51
C PRO A 406 -4.61 -27.28 11.57
N LEU A 407 -4.72 -26.85 12.83
CA LEU A 407 -5.09 -27.72 13.94
C LEU A 407 -6.61 -27.97 13.91
N PRO A 408 -7.08 -29.16 14.33
CA PRO A 408 -8.50 -29.42 14.46
C PRO A 408 -9.12 -28.46 15.48
N ALA A 409 -10.34 -27.99 15.20
CA ALA A 409 -11.06 -27.09 16.10
C ALA A 409 -11.24 -27.74 17.49
N PRO A 410 -11.15 -26.97 18.59
CA PRO A 410 -11.46 -27.46 19.91
C PRO A 410 -12.92 -27.94 19.98
N PRO A 411 -13.22 -28.98 20.80
CA PRO A 411 -14.49 -29.70 20.81
C PRO A 411 -15.72 -28.88 21.25
N GLU A 412 -15.55 -27.60 21.60
CA GLU A 412 -16.60 -26.68 22.06
C GLU A 412 -17.16 -25.78 20.95
N GLY A 413 -16.56 -25.78 19.75
CA GLY A 413 -17.06 -25.03 18.59
C GLY A 413 -18.10 -25.81 17.80
N ASP A 414 -19.14 -25.14 17.28
CA ASP A 414 -20.21 -25.75 16.48
C ASP A 414 -19.66 -26.30 15.14
N ILE A 415 -19.45 -27.62 15.06
CA ILE A 415 -18.87 -28.34 13.89
C ILE A 415 -19.88 -28.43 12.70
N SER A 416 -21.05 -27.78 12.79
CA SER A 416 -22.18 -27.98 11.87
C SER A 416 -22.12 -27.16 10.57
N LEU A 417 -21.07 -26.37 10.31
CA LEU A 417 -20.96 -25.58 9.08
C LEU A 417 -20.12 -26.31 8.01
N PRO A 418 -20.71 -26.71 6.86
CA PRO A 418 -20.00 -27.36 5.76
C PRO A 418 -18.87 -26.53 5.12
N TYR A 419 -18.76 -25.25 5.49
CA TYR A 419 -17.82 -24.28 4.95
C TYR A 419 -16.39 -24.41 5.53
N ASP A 420 -16.21 -25.09 6.66
CA ASP A 420 -14.94 -25.02 7.43
C ASP A 420 -13.89 -26.08 7.05
N ILE A 421 -14.29 -27.25 6.53
CA ILE A 421 -13.36 -28.38 6.33
C ILE A 421 -12.61 -28.30 4.98
N SER A 422 -13.25 -27.81 3.93
CA SER A 422 -12.63 -27.70 2.59
C SER A 422 -11.70 -26.48 2.47
N ASN A 423 -11.98 -25.39 3.20
CA ASN A 423 -11.19 -24.16 3.17
C ASN A 423 -9.93 -24.19 4.04
N MET A 424 -9.80 -25.15 4.96
CA MET A 424 -8.57 -25.35 5.74
C MET A 424 -7.36 -25.74 4.88
N GLN A 425 -7.56 -26.33 3.69
CA GLN A 425 -6.44 -26.63 2.78
C GLN A 425 -5.93 -25.40 2.02
N ASN A 426 -6.76 -24.37 1.86
CA ASN A 426 -6.45 -23.18 1.06
C ASN A 426 -6.31 -21.93 1.95
N TYR A 427 -5.49 -22.04 2.99
CA TYR A 427 -5.20 -20.92 3.87
C TYR A 427 -4.06 -20.05 3.34
N SER A 428 -4.04 -18.80 3.79
CA SER A 428 -2.98 -17.83 3.48
C SER A 428 -2.35 -17.29 4.76
N LEU A 429 -1.08 -16.90 4.69
CA LEU A 429 -0.37 -16.31 5.81
C LEU A 429 -0.20 -14.80 5.62
N ALA A 430 -0.41 -14.06 6.71
CA ALA A 430 -0.04 -12.67 6.81
C ALA A 430 0.95 -12.48 7.96
N VAL A 431 2.12 -11.91 7.68
CA VAL A 431 3.25 -11.86 8.63
C VAL A 431 3.65 -10.40 8.86
N SER A 432 3.87 -10.02 10.12
CA SER A 432 4.42 -8.70 10.47
C SER A 432 5.95 -8.68 10.36
N GLY A 433 6.55 -7.50 10.12
CA GLY A 433 8.00 -7.33 10.04
C GLY A 433 8.76 -7.89 11.25
N GLU A 434 8.28 -7.62 12.46
CA GLU A 434 8.88 -8.15 13.71
C GLU A 434 8.93 -9.68 13.74
N VAL A 435 7.85 -10.35 13.29
CA VAL A 435 7.80 -11.82 13.24
C VAL A 435 8.63 -12.34 12.08
N PHE A 436 8.60 -11.68 10.93
CA PHE A 436 9.43 -12.02 9.78
C PHE A 436 10.91 -12.03 10.18
N ARG A 437 11.36 -10.98 10.88
CA ARG A 437 12.73 -10.87 11.39
C ARG A 437 13.08 -12.02 12.32
N TRP A 438 12.22 -12.32 13.28
CA TRP A 438 12.42 -13.44 14.20
C TRP A 438 12.49 -14.79 13.47
N ILE A 439 11.62 -15.03 12.48
CA ILE A 439 11.62 -16.27 11.69
C ILE A 439 12.91 -16.41 10.87
N VAL A 440 13.41 -15.30 10.31
CA VAL A 440 14.64 -15.33 9.52
C VAL A 440 15.87 -15.58 10.39
N ASP A 441 15.92 -15.01 11.60
CA ASP A 441 17.10 -15.09 12.48
C ASP A 441 17.14 -16.38 13.31
N TYR A 442 15.99 -16.87 13.79
CA TYR A 442 15.93 -17.94 14.80
C TYR A 442 15.15 -19.20 14.37
N ALA A 443 14.21 -19.10 13.43
CA ALA A 443 13.36 -20.25 13.11
C ALA A 443 14.05 -21.27 12.18
N PRO A 444 13.66 -22.56 12.25
CA PRO A 444 14.11 -23.58 11.32
C PRO A 444 13.83 -23.22 9.84
N ALA A 445 14.73 -23.64 8.95
CA ALA A 445 14.65 -23.38 7.50
C ALA A 445 13.34 -23.89 6.85
N ASP A 446 12.75 -24.96 7.39
CA ASP A 446 11.49 -25.52 6.91
C ASP A 446 10.31 -24.57 7.16
N ILE A 447 10.28 -23.92 8.33
CA ILE A 447 9.24 -22.95 8.68
C ILE A 447 9.38 -21.70 7.80
N LEU A 448 10.61 -21.22 7.62
CA LEU A 448 10.91 -20.10 6.73
C LEU A 448 10.43 -20.39 5.30
N SER A 449 10.78 -21.56 4.75
CA SER A 449 10.40 -21.94 3.39
C SER A 449 8.88 -22.05 3.23
N LYS A 450 8.18 -22.65 4.19
CA LYS A 450 6.71 -22.73 4.17
C LYS A 450 6.05 -21.35 4.30
N MET A 451 6.58 -20.49 5.16
CA MET A 451 6.11 -19.11 5.31
C MET A 451 6.27 -18.35 3.99
N LEU A 452 7.39 -18.50 3.29
CA LEU A 452 7.62 -17.84 1.99
C LEU A 452 6.66 -18.34 0.90
N VAL A 453 6.34 -19.64 0.87
CA VAL A 453 5.44 -20.23 -0.13
C VAL A 453 3.97 -19.88 0.14
N LYS A 454 3.54 -19.85 1.40
CA LYS A 454 2.14 -19.58 1.81
C LYS A 454 1.88 -18.12 2.18
N GLY A 455 2.93 -17.32 2.31
CA GLY A 455 2.90 -15.89 2.63
C GLY A 455 2.29 -15.09 1.50
N LYS A 456 1.23 -14.36 1.80
CA LYS A 456 0.53 -13.49 0.84
C LYS A 456 0.61 -12.03 1.21
N VAL A 457 0.71 -11.72 2.51
CA VAL A 457 0.80 -10.36 3.01
C VAL A 457 1.96 -10.27 3.99
N PHE A 458 2.88 -9.35 3.74
CA PHE A 458 3.95 -8.97 4.66
C PHE A 458 3.75 -7.50 5.03
N ALA A 459 3.42 -7.23 6.28
CA ALA A 459 3.00 -5.91 6.77
C ALA A 459 3.98 -5.36 7.82
N ARG A 460 3.97 -4.04 8.04
CA ARG A 460 4.96 -3.34 8.88
C ARG A 460 6.42 -3.68 8.54
N MET A 461 6.70 -3.87 7.25
CA MET A 461 8.05 -4.20 6.76
C MET A 461 8.89 -2.93 6.61
N SER A 462 10.09 -2.94 7.16
CA SER A 462 11.11 -1.93 6.91
C SER A 462 11.71 -2.09 5.49
N PRO A 463 12.34 -1.04 4.93
CA PRO A 463 12.98 -1.11 3.60
C PRO A 463 13.99 -2.26 3.45
N ASP A 464 14.76 -2.55 4.51
CA ASP A 464 15.75 -3.62 4.52
C ASP A 464 15.08 -5.01 4.57
N GLU A 465 13.99 -5.15 5.32
CA GLU A 465 13.21 -6.39 5.36
C GLU A 465 12.52 -6.68 4.02
N LYS A 466 12.07 -5.64 3.30
CA LYS A 466 11.54 -5.79 1.93
C LYS A 466 12.61 -6.35 0.98
N HIS A 467 13.84 -5.84 1.10
CA HIS A 467 14.98 -6.32 0.33
C HIS A 467 15.31 -7.79 0.67
N GLU A 468 15.40 -8.11 1.96
CA GLU A 468 15.70 -9.46 2.43
C GLU A 468 14.62 -10.48 2.02
N LEU A 469 13.34 -10.11 2.09
CA LEU A 469 12.24 -10.97 1.64
C LEU A 469 12.43 -11.41 0.17
N VAL A 470 12.80 -10.48 -0.72
CA VAL A 470 13.07 -10.79 -2.13
C VAL A 470 14.26 -11.75 -2.26
N GLU A 471 15.35 -11.54 -1.50
CA GLU A 471 16.50 -12.45 -1.54
C GLU A 471 16.15 -13.86 -1.02
N LYS A 472 15.32 -13.96 0.01
CA LYS A 472 14.86 -15.26 0.54
C LYS A 472 13.94 -15.98 -0.43
N LEU A 473 13.05 -15.27 -1.13
CA LEU A 473 12.24 -15.84 -2.21
C LEU A 473 13.13 -16.34 -3.38
N GLN A 474 14.19 -15.61 -3.73
CA GLN A 474 15.16 -16.08 -4.72
C GLN A 474 15.95 -17.30 -4.26
N SER A 475 16.22 -17.42 -2.96
CA SER A 475 16.97 -18.56 -2.39
C SER A 475 16.23 -19.90 -2.49
N ILE A 476 14.89 -19.88 -2.61
CA ILE A 476 14.05 -21.06 -2.88
C ILE A 476 13.83 -21.29 -4.38
N ASP A 477 14.72 -20.72 -5.22
CA ASP A 477 14.74 -20.84 -6.69
C ASP A 477 13.56 -20.18 -7.43
N TYR A 478 12.78 -19.31 -6.77
CA TYR A 478 11.76 -18.49 -7.46
C TYR A 478 12.37 -17.31 -8.21
N SER A 479 11.88 -17.10 -9.43
CA SER A 479 12.13 -15.88 -10.20
C SER A 479 11.21 -14.77 -9.71
N CYS A 480 11.81 -13.76 -9.07
CA CYS A 480 11.09 -12.78 -8.27
C CYS A 480 10.99 -11.43 -8.97
N GLY A 481 9.77 -10.93 -9.11
CA GLY A 481 9.48 -9.56 -9.51
C GLY A 481 9.07 -8.69 -8.33
N PHE A 482 9.35 -7.39 -8.41
CA PHE A 482 8.90 -6.41 -7.42
C PHE A 482 8.38 -5.16 -8.12
N CYS A 483 7.22 -4.65 -7.70
CA CYS A 483 6.62 -3.40 -8.20
C CYS A 483 6.37 -2.46 -7.03
N GLY A 484 6.86 -1.22 -7.14
CA GLY A 484 6.74 -0.20 -6.10
C GLY A 484 6.90 1.21 -6.68
N ASP A 485 6.52 2.21 -5.91
CA ASP A 485 6.57 3.63 -6.28
C ASP A 485 7.42 4.46 -5.31
N GLY A 486 7.66 3.96 -4.08
CA GLY A 486 8.34 4.69 -3.03
C GLY A 486 9.87 4.51 -2.98
N ALA A 487 10.55 5.44 -2.32
CA ALA A 487 11.99 5.36 -2.06
C ALA A 487 12.36 4.20 -1.11
N ASN A 488 11.42 3.79 -0.25
CA ASN A 488 11.51 2.61 0.61
C ASN A 488 11.62 1.29 -0.17
N ASP A 489 11.23 1.27 -1.44
CA ASP A 489 11.24 0.06 -2.27
C ASP A 489 12.54 -0.11 -3.07
N CYS A 490 13.42 0.89 -3.09
CA CYS A 490 14.65 0.89 -3.89
C CYS A 490 15.51 -0.36 -3.67
N GLY A 491 15.62 -0.83 -2.42
CA GLY A 491 16.38 -2.03 -2.09
C GLY A 491 15.78 -3.31 -2.70
N ALA A 492 14.46 -3.46 -2.61
CA ALA A 492 13.73 -4.60 -3.12
C ALA A 492 13.64 -4.59 -4.66
N LEU A 493 13.36 -3.43 -5.26
CA LEU A 493 13.35 -3.23 -6.73
C LEU A 493 14.67 -3.62 -7.39
N LYS A 494 15.79 -3.33 -6.72
CA LYS A 494 17.12 -3.65 -7.23
C LYS A 494 17.47 -5.14 -7.09
N ALA A 495 17.08 -5.75 -5.97
CA ALA A 495 17.33 -7.17 -5.68
C ALA A 495 16.49 -8.10 -6.54
N ALA A 496 15.25 -7.70 -6.84
CA ALA A 496 14.36 -8.44 -7.71
C ALA A 496 15.01 -8.68 -9.08
N ASP A 497 14.74 -9.86 -9.64
CA ASP A 497 15.13 -10.21 -11.00
C ASP A 497 14.51 -9.20 -11.99
N VAL A 498 13.26 -8.84 -11.72
CA VAL A 498 12.49 -7.83 -12.45
C VAL A 498 11.89 -6.81 -11.48
N GLY A 499 12.57 -5.68 -11.30
CA GLY A 499 12.05 -4.53 -10.55
C GLY A 499 11.34 -3.53 -11.47
N ILE A 500 10.13 -3.12 -11.11
CA ILE A 500 9.34 -2.13 -11.86
C ILE A 500 9.02 -0.96 -10.94
N SER A 501 9.58 0.21 -11.25
CA SER A 501 9.23 1.47 -10.59
C SER A 501 8.01 2.10 -11.26
N LEU A 502 7.01 2.49 -10.48
CA LEU A 502 5.89 3.31 -10.93
C LEU A 502 6.14 4.82 -10.79
N SER A 503 7.30 5.24 -10.28
CA SER A 503 7.63 6.65 -10.06
C SER A 503 8.61 7.20 -11.09
N GLN A 504 8.45 8.50 -11.41
CA GLN A 504 9.42 9.27 -12.20
C GLN A 504 10.60 9.80 -11.34
N ALA A 505 10.48 9.73 -10.01
CA ALA A 505 11.46 10.26 -9.05
C ALA A 505 12.54 9.23 -8.65
N GLU A 506 13.17 9.40 -7.49
CA GLU A 506 14.38 8.70 -7.00
C GLU A 506 14.36 7.16 -7.15
N ALA A 507 13.20 6.52 -7.05
CA ALA A 507 13.04 5.06 -7.21
C ALA A 507 13.35 4.57 -8.65
N SER A 508 13.23 5.44 -9.66
CA SER A 508 13.54 5.13 -11.06
C SER A 508 15.02 4.81 -11.32
N VAL A 509 15.93 5.27 -10.45
CA VAL A 509 17.37 5.01 -10.59
C VAL A 509 17.72 3.58 -10.15
N ALA A 510 16.93 3.01 -9.25
CA ALA A 510 17.18 1.69 -8.68
C ALA A 510 16.56 0.54 -9.52
N ALA A 511 15.42 0.80 -10.16
CA ALA A 511 14.67 -0.23 -10.88
C ALA A 511 15.15 -0.41 -12.33
N PRO A 512 15.22 -1.67 -12.84
CA PRO A 512 15.55 -1.91 -14.24
C PRO A 512 14.45 -1.46 -15.21
N PHE A 513 13.19 -1.41 -14.77
CA PHE A 513 12.05 -0.92 -15.53
C PHE A 513 11.40 0.26 -14.80
N THR A 514 11.02 1.29 -15.55
CA THR A 514 10.32 2.46 -15.03
C THR A 514 9.10 2.75 -15.91
N SER A 515 7.92 2.74 -15.31
CA SER A 515 6.66 3.09 -15.98
C SER A 515 6.37 4.58 -15.78
N GLN A 516 5.97 5.28 -16.85
CA GLN A 516 5.42 6.64 -16.71
C GLN A 516 3.94 6.66 -16.34
N VAL A 517 3.27 5.52 -16.44
CA VAL A 517 1.88 5.35 -16.03
C VAL A 517 1.89 4.71 -14.65
N PHE A 518 1.30 5.39 -13.67
CA PHE A 518 1.22 4.97 -12.26
C PHE A 518 0.21 3.83 -12.05
N ASP A 519 0.36 2.73 -12.77
CA ASP A 519 -0.58 1.61 -12.81
C ASP A 519 0.16 0.28 -12.97
N ILE A 520 -0.27 -0.75 -12.23
CA ILE A 520 0.33 -2.07 -12.24
C ILE A 520 0.12 -2.85 -13.55
N ARG A 521 -0.70 -2.34 -14.49
CA ARG A 521 -0.80 -2.90 -15.86
C ARG A 521 0.54 -3.05 -16.56
N CYS A 522 1.53 -2.21 -16.20
CA CYS A 522 2.89 -2.32 -16.72
C CYS A 522 3.53 -3.69 -16.48
N VAL A 523 3.17 -4.39 -15.40
CA VAL A 523 3.69 -5.73 -15.08
C VAL A 523 3.30 -6.74 -16.17
N LEU A 524 2.03 -6.72 -16.60
CA LEU A 524 1.55 -7.58 -17.68
C LEU A 524 2.24 -7.28 -19.01
N GLU A 525 2.45 -6.00 -19.32
CA GLU A 525 3.17 -5.61 -20.53
C GLU A 525 4.62 -6.08 -20.54
N VAL A 526 5.31 -6.02 -19.38
CA VAL A 526 6.67 -6.56 -19.23
C VAL A 526 6.70 -8.08 -19.44
N ILE A 527 5.75 -8.82 -18.87
CA ILE A 527 5.67 -10.29 -19.04
C ILE A 527 5.36 -10.64 -20.51
N ARG A 528 4.37 -9.98 -21.13
CA ARG A 528 3.93 -10.23 -22.51
C ARG A 528 4.97 -9.81 -23.56
N ALA A 529 5.80 -8.82 -23.27
CA ALA A 529 6.85 -8.38 -24.21
C ALA A 529 7.86 -9.49 -24.56
N VAL A 530 7.96 -10.52 -23.71
CA VAL A 530 8.89 -11.65 -23.88
C VAL A 530 8.27 -12.82 -24.64
N GLN A 531 6.95 -13.02 -24.54
CA GLN A 531 6.29 -14.23 -25.05
C GLN A 531 6.03 -14.22 -26.57
N LEU A 532 6.20 -13.08 -27.23
CA LEU A 532 5.88 -12.91 -28.66
C LEU A 532 7.11 -13.01 -29.58
N TRP A 533 8.05 -13.88 -29.22
CA TRP A 533 9.25 -14.23 -30.01
C TRP A 533 9.13 -15.62 -30.62
#